data_AF-A0A951B1S7-F1
#
_entry.id   AF-A0A951B1S7-F1
#
_cell.length_a   1.000
_cell.length_b   1.000
_cell.length_c   1.000
_cell.angle_alpha   90.00
_cell.angle_beta   90.00
_cell.angle_gamma   90.00
#
_symmetry.space_group_name_H-M   'P 1'
#
loop_
_entity.id
_entity.type
_entity.pdbx_description
1 polymer ?
#
loop_
_entity_poly.entity_id
_entity_poly.type
_entity_poly.pdbx_seq_one_letter_code
_entity_poly.pdbx_strand_id
1 'polypeptide(L)'
;MRALRAELDRIDDAIQDLLIERSYLVSRVGSEGRKAHTPYRPGREAAILRRLLARHSGPLAPLAIVRIWRELVAAGSAVQGGHRLAVYDPDPSCRYVQLAREHFGALAPLRIGESAAGVLEEVVTGAAGVGVLPAPEETERGAWWTALLHERWRTGAHGDSRLYVVAQLPFWSPRPEGAPLVSALAVSRAQPDPSGRDRSLI
;
A
#
# COMPACT_ATOMS: atom_id res chain seq x y z
N MET A 1 33.13 23.51 7.70
CA MET A 1 32.73 22.14 8.05
C MET A 1 31.86 22.05 9.31
N ARG A 2 32.27 22.53 10.49
CA ARG A 2 31.42 22.47 11.71
C ARG A 2 30.10 23.23 11.58
N ALA A 3 30.11 24.44 11.01
CA ALA A 3 28.89 25.23 10.80
C ALA A 3 27.87 24.56 9.87
N LEU A 4 28.33 23.89 8.80
CA LEU A 4 27.45 23.15 7.89
C LEU A 4 26.82 21.92 8.56
N ARG A 5 27.54 21.24 9.46
CA ARG A 5 26.99 20.12 10.22
C ARG A 5 25.92 20.58 11.22
N ALA A 6 26.18 21.66 11.94
CA ALA A 6 25.17 22.24 12.83
C ALA A 6 23.90 22.67 12.08
N GLU A 7 24.04 23.15 10.85
CA GLU A 7 22.89 23.47 10.00
C GLU A 7 22.13 22.21 9.52
N LEU A 8 22.83 21.12 9.25
CA LEU A 8 22.19 19.82 8.96
C LEU A 8 21.43 19.31 10.20
N ASP A 9 22.06 19.33 11.38
CA ASP A 9 21.43 18.90 12.63
C ASP A 9 20.14 19.71 12.89
N ARG A 10 20.19 21.03 12.71
CA ARG A 10 19.02 21.91 12.82
C ARG A 10 17.90 21.54 11.84
N ILE A 11 18.24 21.13 10.62
CA ILE A 11 17.27 20.69 9.61
C ILE A 11 16.69 19.33 10.00
N ASP A 12 17.52 18.40 10.47
CA ASP A 12 17.08 17.06 10.87
C ASP A 12 16.13 17.11 12.07
N ASP A 13 16.41 17.95 13.06
CA ASP A 13 15.52 18.22 14.20
C ASP A 13 14.17 18.78 13.71
N ALA A 14 14.20 19.76 12.81
CA ALA A 14 12.99 20.35 12.24
C ALA A 14 12.19 19.33 11.40
N ILE A 15 12.86 18.44 10.68
CA ILE A 15 12.21 17.33 9.98
C ILE A 15 11.51 16.43 11.00
N GLN A 16 12.19 16.02 12.06
CA GLN A 16 11.61 15.18 13.10
C GLN A 16 10.37 15.83 13.72
N ASP A 17 10.45 17.10 14.10
CA ASP A 17 9.32 17.85 14.66
C ASP A 17 8.11 17.86 13.71
N LEU A 18 8.33 18.13 12.42
CA LEU A 18 7.28 18.11 11.39
C LEU A 18 6.69 16.71 11.18
N LEU A 19 7.50 15.66 11.29
CA LEU A 19 7.02 14.29 11.22
C LEU A 19 6.11 13.93 12.40
N ILE A 20 6.49 14.36 13.61
CA ILE A 20 5.68 14.18 14.82
C ILE A 20 4.38 14.97 14.72
N GLU A 21 4.42 16.25 14.32
CA GLU A 21 3.23 17.06 14.09
C GLU A 21 2.29 16.40 13.07
N ARG A 22 2.84 15.94 11.94
CA ARG A 22 2.08 15.21 10.92
C ARG A 22 1.41 13.97 11.51
N SER A 23 2.08 13.22 12.38
CA SER A 23 1.53 12.01 13.02
C SER A 23 0.30 12.32 13.87
N TYR A 24 0.31 13.42 14.63
CA TYR A 24 -0.85 13.88 15.40
C TYR A 24 -2.01 14.26 14.49
N LEU A 25 -1.76 14.98 13.40
CA LEU A 25 -2.79 15.33 12.43
C LEU A 25 -3.38 14.08 11.75
N VAL A 26 -2.55 13.10 11.38
CA VAL A 26 -3.01 11.82 10.82
C VAL A 26 -3.90 11.07 11.82
N SER A 27 -3.50 11.01 13.09
CA SER A 27 -4.30 10.39 14.15
C SER A 27 -5.68 11.05 14.27
N ARG A 28 -5.71 12.39 14.32
CA ARG A 28 -6.96 13.17 14.39
C ARG A 28 -7.86 12.99 13.17
N VAL A 29 -7.29 13.00 11.97
CA VAL A 29 -8.04 12.72 10.74
C VAL A 29 -8.66 11.31 10.78
N GLY A 30 -7.93 10.34 11.35
CA GLY A 30 -8.42 8.98 11.53
C GLY A 30 -9.58 8.87 12.53
N SER A 31 -9.57 9.65 13.61
CA SER A 31 -10.64 9.65 14.62
C SER A 31 -11.90 10.41 14.19
N GLU A 32 -11.74 11.46 13.37
CA GLU A 32 -12.85 12.28 12.84
C GLU A 32 -13.52 11.67 11.61
N GLY A 33 -12.81 10.81 10.87
CA GLY A 33 -13.38 10.07 9.74
C GLY A 33 -14.55 9.20 10.20
N ARG A 34 -15.74 9.39 9.60
CA ARG A 34 -16.88 8.46 9.77
C ARG A 34 -16.35 7.04 9.64
N LYS A 35 -16.87 6.11 10.46
CA LYS A 35 -16.57 4.66 10.58
C LYS A 35 -16.69 3.86 9.26
N ALA A 36 -16.21 4.38 8.14
CA ALA A 36 -16.06 3.67 6.90
C ALA A 36 -15.00 2.60 7.14
N HIS A 37 -15.36 1.36 6.84
CA HIS A 37 -14.79 0.13 7.38
C HIS A 37 -13.30 -0.15 7.08
N THR A 38 -12.49 0.80 6.57
CA THR A 38 -11.04 0.65 6.46
C THR A 38 -10.31 1.99 6.28
N PRO A 39 -9.17 2.20 6.98
CA PRO A 39 -8.35 3.42 6.89
C PRO A 39 -7.50 3.53 5.60
N TYR A 40 -7.39 2.47 4.80
CA TYR A 40 -6.60 2.48 3.56
C TYR A 40 -7.27 3.31 2.46
N ARG A 41 -6.59 4.35 1.97
CA ARG A 41 -7.09 5.31 0.98
C ARG A 41 -6.09 5.50 -0.18
N PRO A 42 -5.97 4.50 -1.08
CA PRO A 42 -4.98 4.52 -2.16
C PRO A 42 -5.10 5.73 -3.09
N GLY A 43 -6.32 6.23 -3.34
CA GLY A 43 -6.55 7.42 -4.18
C GLY A 43 -5.93 8.67 -3.58
N ARG A 44 -6.14 8.88 -2.28
CA ARG A 44 -5.54 9.96 -1.49
C ARG A 44 -4.02 9.89 -1.48
N GLU A 45 -3.45 8.70 -1.28
CA GLU A 45 -2.00 8.47 -1.30
C GLU A 45 -1.41 8.83 -2.67
N ALA A 46 -2.06 8.40 -3.75
CA ALA A 46 -1.66 8.74 -5.11
C ALA A 46 -1.70 10.26 -5.37
N ALA A 47 -2.75 10.94 -4.89
CA ALA A 47 -2.87 12.39 -5.00
C ALA A 47 -1.75 13.14 -4.24
N ILE A 48 -1.37 12.66 -3.05
CA ILE A 48 -0.25 13.23 -2.28
C ILE A 48 1.04 13.14 -3.09
N LEU A 49 1.38 11.95 -3.58
CA LEU A 49 2.63 11.71 -4.33
C LEU A 49 2.67 12.53 -5.62
N ARG A 50 1.60 12.55 -6.41
CA ARG A 50 1.54 13.36 -7.64
C ARG A 50 1.71 14.84 -7.37
N ARG A 51 1.07 15.37 -6.31
CA ARG A 51 1.21 16.78 -5.91
C ARG A 51 2.65 17.12 -5.52
N LEU A 52 3.32 16.22 -4.80
CA LEU A 52 4.70 16.43 -4.35
C LEU A 52 5.69 16.37 -5.52
N LEU A 53 5.51 15.43 -6.44
CA LEU A 53 6.31 15.34 -7.66
C LEU A 53 6.10 16.55 -8.58
N ALA A 54 4.86 17.04 -8.71
CA ALA A 54 4.57 18.21 -9.54
C ALA A 54 5.23 19.50 -9.04
N ARG A 55 5.47 19.64 -7.73
CA ARG A 55 6.16 20.79 -7.13
C ARG A 55 7.64 20.56 -6.86
N HIS A 56 8.17 19.39 -7.22
CA HIS A 56 9.51 19.00 -6.86
C HIS A 56 10.55 19.80 -7.66
N SER A 57 11.52 20.36 -6.95
CA SER A 57 12.68 21.07 -7.49
C SER A 57 13.89 20.81 -6.60
N GLY A 58 15.08 20.83 -7.18
CA GLY A 58 16.34 20.66 -6.43
C GLY A 58 17.03 19.32 -6.71
N PRO A 59 18.08 18.98 -5.93
CA PRO A 59 19.01 17.90 -6.26
C PRO A 59 18.56 16.49 -5.85
N LEU A 60 17.48 16.36 -5.06
CA LEU A 60 16.97 15.04 -4.68
C LEU A 60 16.36 14.33 -5.88
N ALA A 61 16.68 13.04 -6.08
CA ALA A 61 16.03 12.26 -7.13
C ALA A 61 14.51 12.18 -6.88
N PRO A 62 13.65 12.35 -7.90
CA PRO A 62 12.20 12.24 -7.74
C PRO A 62 11.75 10.92 -7.11
N LEU A 63 12.45 9.83 -7.41
CA LEU A 63 12.19 8.52 -6.84
C LEU A 63 12.46 8.47 -5.31
N ALA A 64 13.42 9.24 -4.80
CA ALA A 64 13.66 9.36 -3.38
C ALA A 64 12.47 10.01 -2.67
N ILE A 65 11.85 11.02 -3.29
CA ILE A 65 10.61 11.64 -2.77
C ILE A 65 9.48 10.60 -2.67
N VAL A 66 9.33 9.76 -3.70
CA VAL A 66 8.32 8.68 -3.68
C VAL A 66 8.59 7.71 -2.53
N ARG A 67 9.82 7.24 -2.37
CA ARG A 67 10.21 6.29 -1.32
C ARG A 67 9.99 6.85 0.09
N ILE A 68 10.47 8.08 0.34
CA ILE A 68 10.29 8.74 1.63
C ILE A 68 8.79 8.87 1.94
N TRP A 69 8.00 9.39 1.01
CA TRP A 69 6.58 9.58 1.27
C TRP A 69 5.79 8.28 1.37
N ARG A 70 6.19 7.19 0.70
CA ARG A 70 5.59 5.87 0.90
C ARG A 70 5.76 5.40 2.34
N GLU A 71 6.96 5.52 2.90
CA GLU A 71 7.20 5.17 4.31
C GLU A 71 6.44 6.09 5.27
N LEU A 72 6.37 7.40 4.98
CA LEU A 72 5.58 8.33 5.81
C LEU A 72 4.07 8.03 5.77
N VAL A 73 3.57 7.55 4.64
CA VAL A 73 2.18 7.09 4.51
C VAL A 73 1.98 5.81 5.31
N ALA A 74 2.87 4.83 5.15
CA ALA A 74 2.80 3.57 5.89
C ALA A 74 2.87 3.76 7.42
N ALA A 75 3.78 4.61 7.89
CA ALA A 75 3.87 4.97 9.30
C ALA A 75 2.60 5.66 9.81
N GLY A 76 2.00 6.53 8.98
CA GLY A 76 0.70 7.15 9.28
C GLY A 76 -0.43 6.11 9.39
N SER A 77 -0.49 5.14 8.48
CA SER A 77 -1.43 4.03 8.55
C SER A 77 -1.24 3.21 9.83
N ALA A 78 -0.01 2.99 10.27
CA ALA A 78 0.29 2.27 11.53
C ALA A 78 -0.29 2.99 12.75
N VAL A 79 -0.21 4.32 12.81
CA VAL A 79 -0.84 5.14 13.88
C VAL A 79 -2.37 4.96 13.90
N GLN A 80 -2.98 4.71 12.74
CA GLN A 80 -4.44 4.52 12.60
C GLN A 80 -4.88 3.05 12.77
N GLY A 81 -4.02 2.18 13.32
CA GLY A 81 -4.32 0.76 13.55
C GLY A 81 -3.66 -0.20 12.54
N GLY A 82 -2.96 0.33 11.54
CA GLY A 82 -2.11 -0.42 10.62
C GLY A 82 -2.83 -1.33 9.63
N HIS A 83 -2.02 -2.02 8.83
CA HIS A 83 -2.48 -3.07 7.91
C HIS A 83 -1.78 -4.38 8.27
N ARG A 84 -2.57 -5.44 8.51
CA ARG A 84 -2.04 -6.81 8.48
C ARG A 84 -2.07 -7.29 7.04
N LEU A 85 -0.92 -7.68 6.52
CA LEU A 85 -0.74 -8.11 5.14
C LEU A 85 -0.70 -9.65 5.08
N ALA A 86 -1.40 -10.20 4.09
CA ALA A 86 -1.21 -11.57 3.63
C ALA A 86 -0.68 -11.51 2.20
N VAL A 87 0.43 -12.19 1.90
CA VAL A 87 1.07 -12.16 0.58
C VAL A 87 1.16 -13.57 0.03
N TYR A 88 0.66 -13.78 -1.18
CA TYR A 88 0.96 -15.00 -1.91
C TYR A 88 2.22 -14.74 -2.73
N ASP A 89 3.29 -15.46 -2.40
CA ASP A 89 4.57 -15.34 -3.09
C ASP A 89 5.00 -16.71 -3.60
N PRO A 90 4.64 -17.06 -4.85
CA PRO A 90 5.08 -18.33 -5.45
C PRO A 90 6.56 -18.31 -5.86
N ASP A 91 7.22 -17.15 -5.80
CA ASP A 91 8.61 -16.98 -6.20
C ASP A 91 9.55 -17.26 -5.01
N PRO A 92 10.51 -18.20 -5.13
CA PRO A 92 11.48 -18.48 -4.06
C PRO A 92 12.31 -17.26 -3.64
N SER A 93 12.45 -16.25 -4.51
CA SER A 93 13.17 -15.01 -4.24
C SER A 93 12.34 -13.93 -3.54
N CYS A 94 11.10 -14.26 -3.11
CA CYS A 94 10.25 -13.39 -2.28
C CYS A 94 9.95 -12.01 -2.93
N ARG A 95 9.80 -11.96 -4.26
CA ARG A 95 9.65 -10.69 -5.01
C ARG A 95 8.34 -9.99 -4.72
N TYR A 96 7.26 -10.73 -4.44
CA TYR A 96 5.96 -10.15 -4.09
C TYR A 96 5.94 -9.64 -2.65
N VAL A 97 6.63 -10.33 -1.73
CA VAL A 97 6.87 -9.84 -0.37
C VAL A 97 7.67 -8.54 -0.41
N GLN A 98 8.72 -8.47 -1.25
CA GLN A 98 9.48 -7.24 -1.41
C GLN A 98 8.58 -6.10 -1.92
N LEU A 99 7.77 -6.31 -2.96
CA LEU A 99 6.82 -5.29 -3.43
C LEU A 99 5.81 -4.86 -2.37
N ALA A 100 5.31 -5.80 -1.56
CA ALA A 100 4.39 -5.50 -0.47
C ALA A 100 5.04 -4.58 0.57
N ARG A 101 6.29 -4.87 0.97
CA ARG A 101 7.08 -4.02 1.89
C ARG A 101 7.33 -2.63 1.30
N GLU A 102 7.69 -2.57 0.02
CA GLU A 102 7.94 -1.30 -0.67
C GLU A 102 6.71 -0.37 -0.72
N HIS A 103 5.50 -0.94 -0.73
CA HIS A 103 4.27 -0.17 -0.79
C HIS A 103 3.68 0.10 0.59
N PHE A 104 3.49 -0.94 1.41
CA PHE A 104 2.82 -0.85 2.71
C PHE A 104 3.77 -0.53 3.88
N GLY A 105 5.06 -0.34 3.59
CA GLY A 105 6.09 0.01 4.54
C GLY A 105 6.83 -1.20 5.10
N ALA A 106 8.08 -0.96 5.49
CA ALA A 106 8.95 -2.01 6.02
C ALA A 106 8.42 -2.65 7.31
N LEU A 107 7.64 -1.93 8.12
CA LEU A 107 7.23 -2.34 9.46
C LEU A 107 5.83 -2.98 9.55
N ALA A 108 5.06 -3.02 8.46
CA ALA A 108 3.70 -3.58 8.49
C ALA A 108 3.73 -5.09 8.81
N PRO A 109 2.91 -5.63 9.74
CA PRO A 109 2.82 -7.07 9.95
C PRO A 109 2.46 -7.79 8.65
N LEU A 110 3.23 -8.80 8.27
CA LEU A 110 3.08 -9.51 7.00
C LEU A 110 3.23 -11.02 7.23
N ARG A 111 2.33 -11.80 6.64
CA ARG A 111 2.42 -13.26 6.57
C ARG A 111 2.43 -13.70 5.11
N ILE A 112 3.20 -14.75 4.83
CA ILE A 112 3.21 -15.39 3.51
C ILE A 112 2.16 -16.50 3.53
N GLY A 113 1.18 -16.42 2.63
CA GLY A 113 0.13 -17.42 2.50
C GLY A 113 0.57 -18.57 1.57
N GLU A 114 0.09 -19.77 1.86
CA GLU A 114 0.43 -20.99 1.10
C GLU A 114 -0.18 -21.01 -0.31
N SER A 115 -1.26 -20.26 -0.53
CA SER A 115 -1.94 -20.15 -1.82
C SER A 115 -2.66 -18.81 -1.98
N ALA A 116 -2.91 -18.40 -3.22
CA ALA A 116 -3.73 -17.24 -3.53
C ALA A 116 -5.12 -17.31 -2.89
N ALA A 117 -5.76 -18.49 -2.92
CA ALA A 117 -7.06 -18.72 -2.30
C ALA A 117 -7.01 -18.55 -0.77
N GLY A 118 -5.95 -19.04 -0.11
CA GLY A 118 -5.74 -18.85 1.32
C GLY A 118 -5.58 -17.38 1.70
N VAL A 119 -4.81 -16.62 0.91
CA VAL A 119 -4.66 -15.16 1.10
C VAL A 119 -6.01 -14.44 0.97
N LEU A 120 -6.83 -14.78 -0.04
CA LEU A 120 -8.16 -14.20 -0.18
C LEU A 120 -9.07 -14.53 1.01
N GLU A 121 -9.04 -15.77 1.50
CA GLU A 121 -9.80 -16.21 2.68
C GLU A 121 -9.40 -15.41 3.93
N GLU A 122 -8.12 -15.17 4.14
CA GLU A 122 -7.64 -14.33 5.26
C GLU A 122 -8.18 -12.91 5.19
N VAL A 123 -8.29 -12.32 4.00
CA VAL A 123 -8.82 -10.96 3.83
C VAL A 123 -10.32 -10.93 4.08
N VAL A 124 -11.06 -11.95 3.62
CA VAL A 124 -12.51 -12.05 3.79
C VAL A 124 -12.91 -12.27 5.24
N THR A 125 -12.19 -13.15 5.94
CA THR A 125 -12.39 -13.40 7.37
C THR A 125 -11.89 -12.25 8.26
N GLY A 126 -11.10 -11.33 7.70
CA GLY A 126 -10.51 -10.19 8.42
C GLY A 126 -9.25 -10.52 9.21
N ALA A 127 -8.71 -11.74 9.07
CA ALA A 127 -7.41 -12.11 9.59
C ALA A 127 -6.30 -11.20 9.01
N ALA A 128 -6.40 -10.89 7.72
CA ALA A 128 -5.62 -9.85 7.04
C ALA A 128 -6.52 -8.66 6.63
N GLY A 129 -5.96 -7.44 6.64
CA GLY A 129 -6.65 -6.25 6.13
C GLY A 129 -6.44 -6.07 4.63
N VAL A 130 -5.30 -6.53 4.12
CA VAL A 130 -4.93 -6.46 2.70
C VAL A 130 -4.24 -7.76 2.28
N GLY A 131 -4.66 -8.29 1.15
CA GLY A 131 -3.99 -9.39 0.44
C GLY A 131 -3.15 -8.83 -0.70
N VAL A 132 -1.94 -9.34 -0.91
CA VAL A 132 -1.11 -9.02 -2.08
C VAL A 132 -0.92 -10.29 -2.89
N LEU A 133 -1.32 -10.24 -4.15
CA LEU A 133 -1.39 -11.39 -5.05
C LEU A 133 -0.67 -11.02 -6.36
N PRO A 134 -0.01 -11.98 -7.04
CA PRO A 134 0.51 -11.78 -8.38
C PRO A 134 -0.56 -11.21 -9.31
N ALA A 135 -0.17 -10.25 -10.16
CA ALA A 135 -1.07 -9.74 -11.18
C ALA A 135 -1.42 -10.88 -12.15
N PRO A 136 -2.69 -11.00 -12.58
CA PRO A 136 -3.09 -12.06 -13.49
C PRO A 136 -2.29 -12.02 -14.79
N GLU A 137 -1.84 -13.19 -15.25
CA GLU A 137 -1.30 -13.37 -16.60
C GLU A 137 -2.31 -14.11 -17.49
N GLU A 138 -2.32 -13.82 -18.80
CA GLU A 138 -3.30 -14.37 -19.76
C GLU A 138 -3.31 -15.92 -19.82
N THR A 139 -2.25 -16.57 -19.37
CA THR A 139 -2.05 -18.04 -19.46
C THR A 139 -2.28 -18.77 -18.13
N GLU A 140 -2.65 -18.05 -17.06
CA GLU A 140 -2.68 -18.60 -15.70
C GLU A 140 -3.92 -19.51 -15.48
N ARG A 141 -3.67 -20.83 -15.33
CA ARG A 141 -4.70 -21.79 -14.89
C ARG A 141 -4.89 -21.66 -13.38
N GLY A 142 -6.12 -21.41 -12.93
CA GLY A 142 -6.43 -21.18 -11.51
C GLY A 142 -6.48 -19.70 -11.12
N ALA A 143 -6.79 -18.83 -12.10
CA ALA A 143 -7.06 -17.40 -11.98
C ALA A 143 -7.77 -16.99 -10.67
N TRP A 144 -7.01 -16.65 -9.64
CA TRP A 144 -7.54 -16.25 -8.33
C TRP A 144 -8.52 -15.08 -8.45
N TRP A 145 -8.35 -14.23 -9.46
CA TRP A 145 -9.20 -13.08 -9.73
C TRP A 145 -10.64 -13.47 -10.12
N THR A 146 -10.85 -14.68 -10.66
CA THR A 146 -12.20 -15.20 -10.92
C THR A 146 -12.97 -15.44 -9.62
N ALA A 147 -12.28 -15.70 -8.51
CA ALA A 147 -12.89 -15.77 -7.20
C ALA A 147 -13.56 -14.43 -6.83
N LEU A 148 -12.99 -13.29 -7.25
CA LEU A 148 -13.62 -11.98 -7.03
C LEU A 148 -14.97 -11.82 -7.74
N LEU A 149 -15.24 -12.63 -8.78
CA LEU A 149 -16.48 -12.62 -9.56
C LEU A 149 -17.54 -13.57 -8.99
N HIS A 150 -17.16 -14.56 -8.19
CA HIS A 150 -18.07 -15.60 -7.71
C HIS A 150 -18.99 -15.10 -6.59
N GLU A 151 -20.26 -15.50 -6.60
CA GLU A 151 -21.27 -15.05 -5.63
C GLU A 151 -20.90 -15.35 -4.16
N ARG A 152 -20.23 -16.48 -3.91
CA ARG A 152 -19.62 -16.86 -2.63
C ARG A 152 -18.75 -15.75 -2.00
N TRP A 153 -18.13 -14.90 -2.83
CA TRP A 153 -17.26 -13.79 -2.43
C TRP A 153 -17.93 -12.42 -2.63
N ARG A 154 -19.18 -12.39 -3.13
CA ARG A 154 -20.07 -11.22 -3.17
C ARG A 154 -21.04 -11.19 -1.99
N THR A 155 -21.48 -12.35 -1.54
CA THR A 155 -22.33 -12.54 -0.37
C THR A 155 -21.61 -13.50 0.56
N GLY A 156 -20.85 -12.96 1.51
CA GLY A 156 -20.38 -13.76 2.65
C GLY A 156 -21.59 -14.34 3.42
N ALA A 157 -21.34 -15.22 4.38
CA ALA A 157 -22.38 -15.80 5.23
C ALA A 157 -23.31 -14.76 5.93
N HIS A 158 -22.97 -13.46 5.88
CA HIS A 158 -23.69 -12.32 6.43
C HIS A 158 -23.91 -11.16 5.41
N GLY A 159 -23.75 -11.40 4.10
CA GLY A 159 -24.16 -10.45 3.05
C GLY A 159 -23.28 -9.23 2.74
N ASP A 160 -22.10 -9.05 3.36
CA ASP A 160 -21.36 -7.76 3.24
C ASP A 160 -19.83 -7.86 2.94
N SER A 161 -19.29 -9.05 2.67
CA SER A 161 -17.83 -9.25 2.51
C SER A 161 -17.38 -9.31 1.05
N ARG A 162 -17.58 -8.24 0.28
CA ARG A 162 -17.02 -8.13 -1.09
C ARG A 162 -15.54 -7.72 -1.04
N LEU A 163 -14.71 -8.39 -1.85
CA LEU A 163 -13.33 -7.99 -2.09
C LEU A 163 -13.21 -7.02 -3.27
N TYR A 164 -12.30 -6.07 -3.13
CA TYR A 164 -11.96 -5.05 -4.14
C TYR A 164 -10.46 -5.08 -4.41
N VAL A 165 -10.08 -4.96 -5.68
CA VAL A 165 -8.71 -4.56 -6.04
C VAL A 165 -8.57 -3.09 -5.68
N VAL A 166 -7.63 -2.78 -4.79
CA VAL A 166 -7.45 -1.44 -4.23
C VAL A 166 -6.16 -0.76 -4.69
N ALA A 167 -5.18 -1.52 -5.17
CA ALA A 167 -3.98 -0.96 -5.80
C ALA A 167 -3.30 -1.96 -6.73
N GLN A 168 -2.56 -1.44 -7.71
CA GLN A 168 -1.56 -2.18 -8.49
C GLN A 168 -0.16 -1.81 -8.00
N LEU A 169 0.70 -2.82 -7.86
CA LEU A 169 2.09 -2.68 -7.42
C LEU A 169 3.03 -3.12 -8.55
N PRO A 170 4.22 -2.49 -8.70
CA PRO A 170 4.68 -1.32 -7.96
C PRO A 170 3.89 -0.05 -8.36
N PHE A 171 3.76 0.88 -7.43
CA PHE A 171 3.03 2.14 -7.66
C PHE A 171 3.75 3.08 -8.66
N TRP A 172 5.04 2.90 -8.91
CA TRP A 172 5.85 3.75 -9.78
C TRP A 172 6.71 2.96 -10.77
N SER A 173 7.00 3.61 -11.90
CA SER A 173 7.87 3.16 -12.99
C SER A 173 8.56 4.40 -13.61
N PRO A 174 9.82 4.34 -14.09
CA PRO A 174 10.69 3.16 -14.17
C PRO A 174 11.24 2.71 -12.81
N ARG A 175 11.68 1.45 -12.76
CA ARG A 175 12.22 0.79 -11.56
C ARG A 175 13.76 0.89 -11.54
N PRO A 176 14.40 1.13 -10.38
CA PRO A 176 15.85 1.11 -10.30
C PRO A 176 16.39 -0.32 -10.51
N GLU A 177 17.67 -0.42 -10.86
CA GLU A 177 18.36 -1.70 -10.99
C GLU A 177 18.25 -2.54 -9.70
N GLY A 178 18.05 -3.85 -9.85
CA GLY A 178 17.87 -4.78 -8.74
C GLY A 178 16.48 -4.78 -8.08
N ALA A 179 15.58 -3.87 -8.47
CA ALA A 179 14.22 -3.89 -7.94
C ALA A 179 13.35 -4.97 -8.63
N PRO A 180 12.38 -5.59 -7.94
CA PRO A 180 11.45 -6.52 -8.57
C PRO A 180 10.75 -5.90 -9.79
N LEU A 181 10.71 -6.69 -10.86
CA LEU A 181 10.05 -6.36 -12.14
C LEU A 181 8.72 -7.12 -12.29
N VAL A 182 8.21 -7.72 -11.21
CA VAL A 182 6.88 -8.35 -11.19
C VAL A 182 5.80 -7.30 -10.93
N SER A 183 4.55 -7.63 -11.26
CA SER A 183 3.38 -6.81 -10.94
C SER A 183 2.48 -7.57 -9.98
N ALA A 184 1.88 -6.86 -9.02
CA ALA A 184 0.97 -7.44 -8.04
C ALA A 184 -0.31 -6.61 -7.92
N LEU A 185 -1.38 -7.23 -7.46
CA LEU A 185 -2.61 -6.57 -7.07
C LEU A 185 -2.81 -6.66 -5.55
N ALA A 186 -3.10 -5.51 -4.94
CA ALA A 186 -3.54 -5.45 -3.56
C ALA A 186 -5.07 -5.55 -3.52
N VAL A 187 -5.59 -6.41 -2.65
CA VAL A 187 -7.01 -6.72 -2.50
C VAL A 187 -7.44 -6.45 -1.06
N SER A 188 -8.60 -5.82 -0.86
CA SER A 188 -9.15 -5.53 0.47
C SER A 188 -10.68 -5.57 0.46
N ARG A 189 -11.31 -5.61 1.64
CA ARG A 189 -12.77 -5.44 1.80
C ARG A 189 -13.21 -3.98 1.64
N ALA A 190 -12.26 -3.05 1.66
CA ALA A 190 -12.52 -1.63 1.50
C ALA A 190 -12.70 -1.26 0.04
N GLN A 191 -13.77 -0.53 -0.28
CA GLN A 191 -13.89 0.08 -1.59
C GLN A 191 -12.82 1.16 -1.75
N PRO A 192 -12.02 1.15 -2.83
CA PRO A 192 -11.00 2.16 -3.05
C PRO A 192 -11.64 3.53 -3.30
N ASP A 193 -11.00 4.58 -2.80
CA ASP A 193 -11.33 5.95 -3.16
C ASP A 193 -10.76 6.29 -4.55
N PRO A 194 -11.42 7.17 -5.33
CA PRO A 194 -10.96 7.53 -6.68
C PRO A 194 -9.56 8.12 -6.64
N SER A 195 -8.66 7.65 -7.50
CA SER A 195 -7.35 8.29 -7.69
C SER A 195 -7.38 9.37 -8.76
N GLY A 196 -8.45 9.45 -9.56
CA GLY A 196 -8.57 10.39 -10.69
C GLY A 196 -7.72 10.02 -11.91
N ARG A 197 -7.00 8.89 -11.86
CA ARG A 197 -6.33 8.23 -13.00
C ARG A 197 -6.47 6.72 -12.89
N ASP A 198 -7.63 6.28 -12.42
CA ASP A 198 -7.92 4.86 -12.21
C ASP A 198 -7.97 4.17 -13.57
N ARG A 199 -7.20 3.09 -13.71
CA ARG A 199 -7.28 2.19 -14.86
C ARG A 199 -8.11 1.00 -14.44
N SER A 200 -9.33 0.90 -14.97
CA SER A 200 -10.15 -0.31 -14.82
C SER A 200 -9.47 -1.45 -15.58
N LEU A 201 -9.31 -2.60 -14.92
CA LEU A 201 -8.80 -3.84 -15.52
C LEU A 201 -9.94 -4.64 -16.20
N ILE A 202 -10.94 -3.95 -16.77
CA ILE A 202 -12.06 -4.55 -17.50
C ILE A 202 -11.94 -4.18 -18.97
#